data_AF-A0A7X8CUA9-F1
#
_entry.id   AF-A0A7X8CUA9-F1
#
_cell.length_a   1.000
_cell.length_b   1.000
_cell.length_c   1.000
_cell.angle_alpha   90.00
_cell.angle_beta   90.00
_cell.angle_gamma   90.00
#
_symmetry.space_group_name_H-M   'P 1'
#
loop_
_entity.id
_entity.type
_entity.pdbx_description
1 polymer ?
#
loop_
_entity_poly.entity_id
_entity_poly.type
_entity_poly.pdbx_seq_one_letter_code
_entity_poly.pdbx_strand_id
1 'polypeptide(L)' 'CVQGAEGLSDGELAELGVNVSMVHTDFMIGSPDMDVTGTTRDGREVRIMTRGRFEV' A
#
# COMPACT_ATOMS: atom_id res chain seq x y z
N CYS A 1 1.51 2.21 9.64
CA CYS A 1 1.07 1.31 8.55
C CYS A 1 0.36 0.04 9.07
N VAL A 2 0.76 -0.51 10.22
CA VAL A 2 0.08 -1.65 10.86
C VAL A 2 -0.38 -1.24 12.26
N GLN A 3 -1.61 -1.57 12.64
CA GLN A 3 -2.15 -1.23 13.96
C GLN A 3 -1.41 -2.01 15.05
N GLY A 4 -0.93 -1.31 16.09
CA GLY A 4 -0.24 -1.93 17.22
C GLY A 4 1.22 -2.33 16.97
N ALA A 5 1.80 -1.92 15.82
CA ALA A 5 3.19 -2.26 15.48
C ALA A 5 4.24 -1.34 16.15
N GLU A 6 3.81 -0.33 16.91
CA GLU A 6 4.71 0.59 17.60
C GLU A 6 5.45 -0.12 18.73
N GLY A 7 6.78 0.06 18.78
CA GLY A 7 7.64 -0.55 19.81
C GLY A 7 8.01 -2.02 19.57
N LEU A 8 7.55 -2.63 18.48
CA LEU A 8 7.97 -3.97 18.06
C LEU A 8 9.42 -3.96 17.54
N SER A 9 10.10 -5.09 17.70
CA SER A 9 11.42 -5.34 17.13
C SER A 9 11.37 -5.55 15.61
N ASP A 10 12.52 -5.43 14.94
CA ASP A 10 12.63 -5.67 13.50
C ASP A 10 12.14 -7.06 13.07
N GLY A 11 12.34 -8.09 13.92
CA GLY A 11 11.86 -9.45 13.67
C GLY A 11 10.33 -9.53 13.70
N GLU A 12 9.70 -8.93 14.71
CA GLU A 12 8.24 -8.89 14.84
C GLU A 12 7.58 -8.04 13.73
N LEU A 13 8.24 -6.96 13.30
CA LEU A 13 7.80 -6.16 12.16
C LEU A 13 7.86 -6.95 10.85
N ALA A 14 8.90 -7.77 10.64
CA ALA A 14 9.03 -8.62 9.47
C ALA A 14 7.94 -9.70 9.41
N GLU A 15 7.55 -10.29 10.54
CA GLU A 15 6.42 -11.25 10.63
C GLU A 15 5.09 -10.61 10.23
N LEU A 16 4.92 -9.31 10.45
CA LEU A 16 3.77 -8.51 10.00
C LEU A 16 3.86 -8.08 8.53
N GLY A 17 4.93 -8.45 7.82
CA GLY A 17 5.18 -8.07 6.43
C GLY A 17 5.72 -6.65 6.25
N VAL A 18 6.19 -6.00 7.31
CA VAL A 18 6.79 -4.67 7.24
C VAL A 18 8.24 -4.78 6.75
N ASN A 19 8.58 -4.01 5.72
CA ASN A 19 9.96 -3.91 5.25
C ASN A 19 10.81 -3.06 6.21
N VAL A 20 11.95 -3.58 6.67
CA VAL A 20 12.91 -2.89 7.54
C VAL A 20 14.14 -2.50 6.73
N SER A 21 14.46 -1.20 6.69
CA SER A 21 15.57 -0.65 5.92
C SER A 21 16.08 0.63 6.57
N MET A 22 17.38 0.91 6.42
CA MET A 22 17.97 2.19 6.85
C MET A 22 17.58 3.37 5.93
N VAL A 23 17.15 3.08 4.71
CA VAL A 23 16.78 4.09 3.71
C VAL A 23 15.32 3.89 3.32
N HIS A 24 14.61 5.01 3.24
CA HIS A 24 13.28 5.13 2.67
C HIS A 24 13.33 6.24 1.63
N THR A 25 13.12 5.89 0.36
CA THR A 25 13.16 6.84 -0.76
C THR A 25 11.85 6.78 -1.51
N ASP A 26 11.08 7.85 -1.44
CA ASP A 26 9.85 7.99 -2.21
C ASP A 26 10.15 8.39 -3.65
N PHE A 27 9.38 7.83 -4.59
CA PHE A 27 9.36 8.26 -5.98
C PHE A 27 7.93 8.19 -6.53
N MET A 28 7.64 9.04 -7.52
CA MET A 28 6.29 9.24 -8.03
C MET A 28 6.02 8.32 -9.22
N ILE A 29 4.86 7.67 -9.22
CA ILE A 29 4.38 6.79 -10.31
C ILE A 29 3.03 7.20 -10.90
N GLY A 30 2.39 8.24 -10.34
CA GLY A 30 1.06 8.67 -10.77
C GLY A 30 1.06 9.37 -12.13
N SER A 31 -0.01 9.18 -12.90
CA SER A 31 -0.23 9.86 -14.19
C SER A 31 -1.73 10.07 -14.48
N PRO A 32 -2.10 10.95 -15.43
CA PRO A 32 -3.48 11.11 -15.90
C PRO A 32 -4.06 9.86 -16.59
N ASP A 33 -3.22 8.90 -16.95
CA ASP A 33 -3.61 7.64 -17.59
C ASP A 33 -3.53 6.44 -16.63
N MET A 34 -3.26 6.68 -15.34
CA MET A 34 -3.16 5.65 -14.32
C MET A 34 -4.54 5.19 -13.86
N ASP A 35 -4.75 3.88 -13.83
CA ASP A 35 -5.89 3.23 -13.19
C ASP A 35 -5.41 2.43 -11.96
N VAL A 36 -6.22 2.41 -10.90
CA VAL A 36 -5.94 1.66 -9.67
C VAL A 36 -7.16 0.81 -9.31
N THR A 37 -6.97 -0.49 -9.26
CA THR A 37 -7.98 -1.47 -8.84
C THR A 37 -7.51 -2.15 -7.55
N GLY A 38 -8.35 -2.13 -6.51
CA GLY A 38 -8.15 -2.93 -5.30
C GLY A 38 -8.85 -4.28 -5.42
N THR A 39 -8.23 -5.32 -4.86
CA THR A 39 -8.84 -6.66 -4.74
C THR A 39 -9.21 -6.93 -3.30
N THR A 40 -10.46 -7.35 -3.07
CA THR A 40 -10.94 -7.70 -1.74
C THR A 40 -10.56 -9.13 -1.36
N ARG A 41 -10.70 -9.49 -0.08
CA ARG A 41 -10.34 -10.82 0.44
C ARG A 41 -11.08 -11.97 -0.26
N ASP A 42 -12.32 -11.71 -0.70
CA ASP A 42 -13.18 -12.63 -1.46
C ASP A 42 -12.91 -12.60 -2.98
N GLY A 43 -11.88 -11.88 -3.43
CA GLY A 43 -11.41 -11.88 -4.82
C GLY A 43 -12.16 -10.94 -5.75
N ARG A 44 -13.07 -10.11 -5.24
CA ARG A 44 -13.78 -9.10 -6.04
C ARG A 44 -12.88 -7.89 -6.28
N GLU A 45 -12.99 -7.32 -7.46
CA GLU A 45 -12.28 -6.10 -7.85
C GLU A 45 -13.11 -4.85 -7.55
N VAL A 46 -12.45 -3.80 -7.05
CA VAL A 46 -13.03 -2.49 -6.78
C VAL A 46 -12.13 -1.45 -7.44
N ARG A 47 -12.69 -0.66 -8.37
CA ARG A 47 -11.96 0.48 -8.94
C ARG A 47 -11.82 1.57 -7.88
N ILE A 48 -10.59 2.02 -7.65
CA ILE A 48 -10.26 3.08 -6.69
C ILE A 48 -9.94 4.37 -7.46
N MET A 49 -9.20 4.26 -8.57
CA MET A 49 -8.90 5.39 -9.45
C MET A 49 -9.04 4.99 -10.91
N THR A 50 -9.57 5.91 -11.73
CA THR A 50 -9.57 5.81 -13.20
C THR A 50 -9.02 7.10 -13.79
N ARG A 51 -8.08 7.00 -14.73
CA ARG A 51 -7.43 8.15 -15.39
C ARG A 51 -6.93 9.20 -14.38
N GLY A 52 -6.21 8.72 -13.38
CA GLY A 52 -5.57 9.52 -12.34
C GLY A 52 -6.52 10.21 -11.36
N ARG A 53 -7.82 9.90 -11.37
CA ARG A 53 -8.83 10.48 -10.48
C ARG A 53 -9.50 9.40 -9.63
N PHE A 54 -9.85 9.74 -8.40
CA PHE A 54 -10.62 8.85 -7.54
C PHE A 54 -12.02 8.61 -8.11
N GLU A 55 -12.44 7.35 -8.06
CA GLU A 55 -13.84 6.98 -8.28
C GLU A 55 -14.64 7.39 -7.04
N VAL A 56 -15.80 8.02 -7.25
CA VAL A 56 -16.74 8.47 -6.20
C VAL A 56 -18.02 7.67 -6.31
#